data_AF-A0A2V9ZM04-F1
#
_entry.id   AF-A0A2V9ZM04-F1
#
_cell.length_a   1.000
_cell.length_b   1.000
_cell.length_c   1.000
_cell.angle_alpha   90.00
_cell.angle_beta   90.00
_cell.angle_gamma   90.00
#
_symmetry.space_group_name_H-M   'P 1'
#
loop_
_entity.id
_entity.type
_entity.pdbx_description
1 polymer ?
#
loop_
_entity_poly.entity_id
_entity_poly.type
_entity_poly.pdbx_seq_one_letter_code
_entity_poly.pdbx_strand_id
1 'polypeptide(L)'
;MGDRVAYAPFQDIGARLPEISREEFANAVKLILPDGEVRSGAHAVFSALATVPEKQATLWSYEKIPGFAAASEAAYGVFARHRSFFYRVTKFLWGVPLEPETYRASIWLFLRVLGTIYLIAFASFGVQAAGLIGSHGILPIADFLRAAHEYFGPAAYWNVPTVLWLNRSDAFIKADWIAGVCLSALVLFGLNWRALRLAMFLLYLSLVSAGQVFMGYQWDALLLEAGFLSIFLGSSPVIVRLFRWLLCRFIFLSGAVKLASGDPAWRHFTALPVHYETQRYVFQFPGWFHRISLGFLFFVELAVPFLVLAPRRLRHFAAACIIVLQILIFLTGNFAFFNLLTIALCIFLYEDAALMRKLPKKILTRLAYPTAGPEPEPGWRTAFYKLFAAFVLLISAFVTV
;
A
#
# COMPACT_ATOMS: atom_id res chain seq x y z
N MET A 1 -4.55 14.91 19.16
CA MET A 1 -4.66 15.49 20.51
C MET A 1 -3.41 16.30 20.80
N GLY A 2 -2.20 15.77 20.62
CA GLY A 2 -0.96 16.59 20.62
C GLY A 2 -0.82 17.43 21.89
N ASP A 3 -0.28 18.64 21.77
CA ASP A 3 -0.07 19.57 22.90
C ASP A 3 -1.35 20.24 23.42
N ARG A 4 -2.53 19.91 22.86
CA ARG A 4 -3.81 20.51 23.26
C ARG A 4 -4.45 19.84 24.48
N VAL A 5 -3.99 18.65 24.85
CA VAL A 5 -4.49 17.89 26.00
C VAL A 5 -3.29 17.32 26.75
N ALA A 6 -3.12 17.74 27.99
CA ALA A 6 -2.09 17.19 28.88
C ALA A 6 -2.59 15.88 29.50
N TYR A 7 -1.76 14.84 29.42
CA TYR A 7 -2.05 13.54 30.04
C TYR A 7 -1.19 13.39 31.29
N ALA A 8 -1.82 13.05 32.41
CA ALA A 8 -1.11 12.72 33.64
C ALA A 8 -1.79 11.52 34.34
N PRO A 9 -1.00 10.59 34.89
CA PRO A 9 -1.52 9.56 35.79
C PRO A 9 -2.18 10.20 37.01
N PHE A 10 -3.27 9.60 37.51
CA PHE A 10 -3.94 10.12 38.70
C PHE A 10 -3.03 10.14 39.93
N GLN A 11 -1.99 9.29 39.99
CA GLN A 11 -1.01 9.29 41.08
C GLN A 11 -0.26 10.61 41.21
N ASP A 12 -0.06 11.31 40.09
CA ASP A 12 0.75 12.53 40.03
C ASP A 12 -0.07 13.79 40.31
N ILE A 13 -1.34 13.81 39.88
CA ILE A 13 -2.20 15.00 39.94
C ILE A 13 -3.36 14.89 40.94
N GLY A 14 -3.68 13.70 41.44
CA GLY A 14 -4.87 13.46 42.26
C GLY A 14 -4.87 14.27 43.57
N ALA A 15 -3.70 14.55 44.15
CA ALA A 15 -3.58 15.39 45.34
C ALA A 15 -3.93 16.87 45.08
N ARG A 16 -3.88 17.32 43.83
CA ARG A 16 -4.21 18.69 43.41
C ARG A 16 -5.69 18.86 43.03
N LEU A 17 -6.46 17.77 43.02
CA LEU A 17 -7.86 17.71 42.61
C LEU A 17 -8.70 16.99 43.69
N PRO A 18 -8.85 17.59 44.89
CA PRO A 18 -9.52 16.94 46.01
C PRO A 18 -11.02 16.67 45.78
N GLU A 19 -11.62 17.34 44.79
CA GLU A 19 -13.03 17.20 44.42
C GLU A 19 -13.35 15.86 43.73
N ILE A 20 -12.34 15.14 43.21
CA ILE A 20 -12.52 13.87 42.53
C ILE A 20 -11.97 12.74 43.42
N SER A 21 -12.83 11.80 43.80
CA SER A 21 -12.43 10.69 44.66
C SER A 21 -11.46 9.72 43.95
N ARG A 22 -10.65 8.99 44.73
CA ARG A 22 -9.76 7.96 44.18
C ARG A 22 -10.50 6.85 43.44
N GLU A 23 -11.70 6.49 43.89
CA GLU A 23 -12.54 5.48 43.22
C GLU A 23 -12.99 5.97 41.84
N GLU A 24 -13.34 7.25 41.71
CA GLU A 24 -13.72 7.83 40.43
C GLU A 24 -12.58 7.84 39.42
N PHE A 25 -11.36 8.17 39.85
CA PHE A 25 -10.17 8.08 39.00
C PHE A 25 -9.82 6.63 38.62
N ALA A 26 -10.12 5.66 39.48
CA ALA A 26 -9.86 4.25 39.21
C ALA A 26 -10.84 3.67 38.17
N ASN A 27 -12.08 4.18 38.15
CA ASN A 27 -13.18 3.67 37.34
C ASN A 27 -13.26 4.27 35.93
N ALA A 28 -12.92 5.54 35.77
CA ALA A 28 -13.04 6.22 34.48
C ALA A 28 -11.98 7.30 34.26
N VAL A 29 -11.68 7.55 32.99
CA VAL A 29 -10.92 8.73 32.55
C VAL A 29 -11.73 9.98 32.85
N LYS A 30 -11.05 11.00 33.37
CA LYS A 30 -11.60 12.32 33.63
C LYS A 30 -10.95 13.34 32.70
N LEU A 31 -11.75 14.21 32.10
CA LEU A 31 -11.29 15.37 31.34
C LEU A 31 -11.72 16.62 32.10
N ILE A 32 -10.75 17.49 32.39
CA ILE A 32 -10.97 18.76 33.08
C ILE A 32 -10.83 19.86 32.05
N LEU A 33 -11.90 20.63 31.86
CA LEU A 33 -11.94 21.74 30.92
C LEU A 33 -11.44 23.04 31.58
N PRO A 34 -11.02 24.06 30.78
CA PRO A 34 -10.51 25.33 31.32
C PRO A 34 -11.52 26.12 32.16
N ASP A 35 -12.80 25.86 31.99
CA ASP A 35 -13.92 26.44 32.75
C ASP A 35 -14.21 25.71 34.07
N GLY A 36 -13.47 24.64 34.38
CA GLY A 36 -13.65 23.80 35.56
C GLY A 36 -14.65 22.66 35.38
N GLU A 37 -15.30 22.51 34.22
CA GLU A 37 -16.21 21.40 33.96
C GLU A 37 -15.42 20.07 33.92
N VAL A 38 -15.86 19.08 34.71
CA VAL A 38 -15.27 17.74 34.73
C VAL A 38 -16.17 16.76 33.98
N ARG A 39 -15.68 16.27 32.85
CA ARG A 39 -16.32 15.19 32.08
C ARG A 39 -15.70 13.86 32.44
N SER A 40 -16.48 12.78 32.35
CA SER A 40 -16.02 11.42 32.67
C SER A 40 -16.39 10.40 31.59
N GLY A 41 -15.77 9.22 31.61
CA GLY A 41 -16.18 8.09 30.79
C GLY A 41 -16.02 8.31 29.29
N ALA A 42 -16.99 7.86 28.50
CA ALA A 42 -16.99 8.08 27.06
C ALA A 42 -17.14 9.57 26.71
N HIS A 43 -17.91 10.34 27.48
CA HIS A 43 -18.05 11.78 27.28
C HIS A 43 -16.70 12.51 27.36
N ALA A 44 -15.84 12.16 28.32
CA ALA A 44 -14.48 12.69 28.42
C ALA A 44 -13.64 12.38 27.18
N VAL A 45 -13.72 11.14 26.68
CA VAL A 45 -12.96 10.68 25.51
C VAL A 45 -13.41 11.43 24.25
N PHE A 46 -14.70 11.52 23.97
CA PHE A 46 -15.21 12.24 22.80
C PHE A 46 -14.94 13.74 22.86
N SER A 47 -15.06 14.35 24.04
CA SER A 47 -14.70 15.76 24.25
C SER A 47 -13.22 16.00 23.95
N ALA A 48 -12.34 15.12 24.44
CA ALA A 48 -10.92 15.21 24.16
C ALA A 48 -10.62 14.99 22.66
N LEU A 49 -11.37 14.12 21.96
CA LEU A 49 -11.22 13.89 20.52
C LEU A 49 -11.66 15.09 19.69
N ALA A 50 -12.70 15.80 20.10
CA ALA A 50 -13.19 16.99 19.43
C ALA A 50 -12.18 18.16 19.39
N THR A 51 -11.14 18.13 20.24
CA THR A 51 -10.01 19.08 20.15
C THR A 51 -9.24 18.97 18.83
N VAL A 52 -9.40 17.85 18.11
CA VAL A 52 -8.87 17.61 16.76
C VAL A 52 -9.96 17.92 15.72
N PRO A 53 -9.73 18.87 14.79
CA PRO A 53 -10.75 19.30 13.82
C PRO A 53 -11.42 18.14 13.06
N GLU A 54 -10.64 17.15 12.62
CA GLU A 54 -11.16 15.98 11.89
C GLU A 54 -12.07 15.07 12.70
N LYS A 55 -12.08 15.21 14.03
CA LYS A 55 -12.85 14.36 14.95
C LYS A 55 -13.95 15.12 15.67
N GLN A 56 -14.22 16.38 15.35
CA GLN A 56 -15.32 17.15 15.95
C GLN A 56 -16.68 16.45 15.79
N ALA A 57 -16.87 15.78 14.65
CA ALA A 57 -18.08 14.99 14.38
C ALA A 57 -18.35 13.91 15.45
N THR A 58 -17.32 13.37 16.13
CA THR A 58 -17.53 12.32 17.12
C THR A 58 -18.24 12.82 18.38
N LEU A 59 -17.95 14.04 18.82
CA LEU A 59 -18.66 14.66 19.94
C LEU A 59 -20.08 15.06 19.54
N TRP A 60 -20.25 15.59 18.32
CA TRP A 60 -21.58 15.86 17.78
C TRP A 60 -22.44 14.60 17.75
N SER A 61 -21.89 13.45 17.31
CA SER A 61 -22.59 12.16 17.34
C SER A 61 -22.99 11.76 18.76
N TYR A 62 -22.09 11.97 19.73
CA TYR A 62 -22.37 11.69 21.14
C TYR A 62 -23.51 12.54 21.70
N GLU A 63 -23.58 13.83 21.35
CA GLU A 63 -24.57 14.76 21.88
C GLU A 63 -25.92 14.73 21.14
N LYS A 64 -25.92 14.43 19.84
CA LYS A 64 -27.10 14.66 18.97
C LYS A 64 -27.76 13.39 18.44
N ILE A 65 -27.06 12.26 18.37
CA ILE A 65 -27.65 11.02 17.86
C ILE A 65 -28.32 10.26 19.02
N PRO A 66 -29.66 10.05 18.98
CA PRO A 66 -30.37 9.31 20.02
C PRO A 66 -29.77 7.91 20.23
N GLY A 67 -29.52 7.54 21.49
CA GLY A 67 -28.96 6.23 21.86
C GLY A 67 -27.44 6.09 21.71
N PHE A 68 -26.75 6.99 21.00
CA PHE A 68 -25.30 6.90 20.80
C PHE A 68 -24.51 7.08 22.11
N ALA A 69 -24.91 8.05 22.94
CA ALA A 69 -24.29 8.27 24.24
C ALA A 69 -24.40 7.03 25.15
N ALA A 70 -25.61 6.48 25.30
CA ALA A 70 -25.87 5.29 26.11
C ALA A 70 -25.07 4.07 25.61
N ALA A 71 -25.05 3.83 24.29
CA ALA A 71 -24.27 2.74 23.70
C ALA A 71 -22.76 2.93 23.92
N SER A 72 -22.27 4.16 23.78
CA SER A 72 -20.85 4.47 23.95
C SER A 72 -20.40 4.34 25.41
N GLU A 73 -21.21 4.79 26.36
CA GLU A 73 -20.93 4.63 27.79
C GLU A 73 -21.00 3.17 28.24
N ALA A 74 -21.96 2.39 27.72
CA ALA A 74 -22.03 0.95 27.96
C ALA A 74 -20.76 0.25 27.44
N ALA A 75 -20.34 0.56 26.20
CA ALA A 75 -19.11 0.04 25.62
C ALA A 75 -17.88 0.44 26.44
N TYR A 76 -17.78 1.73 26.82
CA TYR A 76 -16.70 2.23 27.67
C TYR A 76 -16.64 1.49 29.01
N GLY A 77 -17.79 1.27 29.65
CA GLY A 77 -17.90 0.52 30.90
C GLY A 77 -17.35 -0.91 30.78
N VAL A 78 -17.62 -1.59 29.66
CA VAL A 78 -17.05 -2.93 29.39
C VAL A 78 -15.53 -2.86 29.26
N PHE A 79 -14.99 -1.89 28.50
CA PHE A 79 -13.55 -1.69 28.34
C PHE A 79 -12.85 -1.34 29.66
N ALA A 80 -13.44 -0.45 30.46
CA ALA A 80 -12.90 0.00 31.74
C ALA A 80 -12.84 -1.16 32.76
N ARG A 81 -13.92 -1.95 32.87
CA ARG A 81 -13.98 -3.14 33.76
C ARG A 81 -12.95 -4.20 33.36
N HIS A 82 -12.70 -4.38 32.06
CA HIS A 82 -11.77 -5.38 31.52
C HIS A 82 -10.45 -4.77 31.02
N ARG A 83 -10.04 -3.62 31.57
CA ARG A 83 -8.87 -2.84 31.09
C ARG A 83 -7.59 -3.67 30.96
N SER A 84 -7.34 -4.62 31.87
CA SER A 84 -6.15 -5.47 31.87
C SER A 84 -6.16 -6.49 30.72
N PHE A 85 -7.32 -7.03 30.39
CA PHE A 85 -7.50 -7.92 29.25
C PHE A 85 -7.30 -7.15 27.94
N PHE A 86 -8.00 -6.03 27.76
CA PHE A 86 -7.87 -5.21 26.55
C PHE A 86 -6.47 -4.62 26.40
N TYR A 87 -5.79 -4.25 27.48
CA TYR A 87 -4.39 -3.86 27.45
C TYR A 87 -3.49 -5.00 26.94
N ARG A 88 -3.69 -6.24 27.41
CA ARG A 88 -2.95 -7.41 26.91
C ARG A 88 -3.21 -7.66 25.44
N VAL A 89 -4.46 -7.57 24.99
CA VAL A 89 -4.84 -7.70 23.57
C VAL A 89 -4.17 -6.60 22.73
N THR A 90 -4.24 -5.34 23.15
CA THR A 90 -3.61 -4.21 22.46
C THR A 90 -2.09 -4.38 22.40
N LYS A 91 -1.46 -4.75 23.53
CA LYS A 91 -0.01 -5.05 23.58
C LYS A 91 0.35 -6.21 22.67
N PHE A 92 -0.51 -7.22 22.55
CA PHE A 92 -0.28 -8.38 21.69
C PHE A 92 -0.43 -8.04 20.21
N LEU A 93 -1.48 -7.32 19.81
CA LEU A 93 -1.82 -7.05 18.40
C LEU A 93 -1.12 -5.82 17.81
N TRP A 94 -0.95 -4.75 18.58
CA TRP A 94 -0.30 -3.50 18.15
C TRP A 94 1.12 -3.34 18.69
N GLY A 95 1.45 -3.93 19.84
CA GLY A 95 2.69 -3.59 20.55
C GLY A 95 2.61 -2.25 21.28
N VAL A 96 3.62 -1.96 22.11
CA VAL A 96 3.72 -0.74 22.93
C VAL A 96 5.16 -0.22 22.79
N PRO A 97 5.39 1.10 22.65
CA PRO A 97 4.42 2.19 22.67
C PRO A 97 3.57 2.30 21.39
N LEU A 98 2.33 2.81 21.55
CA LEU A 98 1.42 3.16 20.46
C LEU A 98 1.76 4.56 19.95
N GLU A 99 2.74 4.64 19.08
CA GLU A 99 3.10 5.90 18.41
C GLU A 99 2.29 6.08 17.13
N PRO A 100 2.01 7.33 16.71
CA PRO A 100 1.43 7.60 15.40
C PRO A 100 2.27 6.95 14.30
N GLU A 101 1.62 6.21 13.40
CA GLU A 101 2.33 5.57 12.29
C GLU A 101 2.81 6.63 11.28
N THR A 102 4.12 6.74 11.13
CA THR A 102 4.78 7.55 10.11
C THR A 102 5.43 6.67 9.05
N TYR A 103 5.55 7.19 7.83
CA TYR A 103 5.95 6.43 6.63
C TYR A 103 7.03 7.13 5.78
N ARG A 104 7.77 8.08 6.33
CA ARG A 104 8.79 8.84 5.59
C ARG A 104 9.92 7.93 5.12
N ALA A 105 10.39 7.04 5.98
CA ALA A 105 11.42 6.04 5.64
C ALA A 105 10.88 5.03 4.63
N SER A 106 9.63 4.56 4.84
CA SER A 106 8.96 3.65 3.91
C SER A 106 8.85 4.25 2.51
N ILE A 107 8.41 5.51 2.39
CA ILE A 107 8.28 6.23 1.12
C ILE A 107 9.65 6.42 0.46
N TRP A 108 10.65 6.86 1.23
CA TRP A 108 12.00 7.11 0.73
C TRP A 108 12.64 5.83 0.16
N LEU A 109 12.46 4.70 0.84
CA LEU A 109 12.97 3.41 0.41
C LEU A 109 12.18 2.89 -0.80
N PHE A 110 10.85 2.93 -0.72
CA PHE A 110 9.97 2.47 -1.77
C PHE A 110 10.24 3.17 -3.10
N LEU A 111 10.40 4.50 -3.11
CA LEU A 111 10.67 5.24 -4.35
C LEU A 111 11.98 4.80 -5.02
N ARG A 112 13.02 4.45 -4.26
CA ARG A 112 14.28 3.95 -4.83
C ARG A 112 14.13 2.57 -5.42
N VAL A 113 13.44 1.69 -4.69
CA VAL A 113 13.15 0.34 -5.18
C VAL A 113 12.27 0.42 -6.43
N LEU A 114 11.27 1.29 -6.44
CA LEU A 114 10.41 1.55 -7.59
C LEU A 114 11.21 2.07 -8.79
N GLY A 115 12.09 3.06 -8.58
CA GLY A 115 13.00 3.55 -9.63
C GLY A 115 13.92 2.46 -10.17
N THR A 116 14.40 1.55 -9.32
CA THR A 116 15.18 0.37 -9.74
C THR A 116 14.34 -0.57 -10.61
N ILE A 117 13.09 -0.84 -10.21
CA ILE A 117 12.18 -1.72 -10.95
C ILE A 117 11.84 -1.12 -12.31
N TYR A 118 11.51 0.17 -12.39
CA TYR A 118 11.29 0.84 -13.66
C TYR A 118 12.53 0.82 -14.55
N LEU A 119 13.73 1.04 -13.99
CA LEU A 119 14.98 0.95 -14.73
C LEU A 119 15.15 -0.44 -15.35
N ILE A 120 14.93 -1.51 -14.57
CA ILE A 120 14.96 -2.89 -15.05
C ILE A 120 13.92 -3.09 -16.16
N ALA A 121 12.69 -2.63 -15.96
CA ALA A 121 11.59 -2.81 -16.91
C ALA A 121 11.87 -2.11 -18.26
N PHE A 122 12.23 -0.82 -18.23
CA PHE A 122 12.56 -0.06 -19.43
C PHE A 122 13.78 -0.61 -20.15
N ALA A 123 14.85 -0.98 -19.44
CA ALA A 123 16.05 -1.53 -20.07
C ALA A 123 15.78 -2.92 -20.68
N SER A 124 15.08 -3.80 -19.94
CA SER A 124 14.76 -5.16 -20.37
C SER A 124 13.89 -5.17 -21.63
N PHE A 125 12.86 -4.33 -21.68
CA PHE A 125 12.04 -4.21 -22.89
C PHE A 125 12.77 -3.45 -24.00
N GLY A 126 13.43 -2.34 -23.65
CA GLY A 126 14.05 -1.41 -24.60
C GLY A 126 15.11 -2.03 -25.51
N VAL A 127 15.94 -2.93 -24.98
CA VAL A 127 16.95 -3.66 -25.78
C VAL A 127 16.33 -4.61 -26.82
N GLN A 128 15.06 -5.00 -26.61
CA GLN A 128 14.31 -5.88 -27.52
C GLN A 128 13.31 -5.10 -28.39
N ALA A 129 12.98 -3.86 -28.02
CA ALA A 129 11.91 -3.07 -28.63
C ALA A 129 12.04 -2.96 -30.15
N ALA A 130 13.26 -2.81 -30.69
CA ALA A 130 13.49 -2.74 -32.14
C ALA A 130 13.05 -4.03 -32.88
N GLY A 131 13.32 -5.21 -32.31
CA GLY A 131 12.93 -6.49 -32.89
C GLY A 131 11.47 -6.87 -32.62
N LEU A 132 10.86 -6.31 -31.58
CA LEU A 132 9.46 -6.60 -31.23
C LEU A 132 8.48 -5.66 -31.93
N ILE A 133 8.65 -4.35 -31.75
CA ILE A 133 7.69 -3.32 -32.16
C ILE A 133 8.26 -2.29 -33.14
N GLY A 134 9.54 -2.40 -33.50
CA GLY A 134 10.16 -1.54 -34.50
C GLY A 134 9.60 -1.78 -35.90
N SER A 135 10.00 -0.93 -36.85
CA SER A 135 9.55 -0.96 -38.24
C SER A 135 9.79 -2.30 -38.96
N HIS A 136 10.84 -3.03 -38.56
CA HIS A 136 11.18 -4.37 -39.05
C HIS A 136 10.96 -5.45 -37.97
N GLY A 137 10.20 -5.13 -36.93
CA GLY A 137 9.92 -6.03 -35.81
C GLY A 137 8.83 -7.05 -36.11
N ILE A 138 8.58 -7.94 -35.15
CA ILE A 138 7.54 -8.98 -35.25
C ILE A 138 6.14 -8.37 -35.37
N LEU A 139 5.84 -7.33 -34.58
CA LEU A 139 4.57 -6.60 -34.59
C LEU A 139 4.81 -5.09 -34.67
N PRO A 140 5.09 -4.54 -35.87
CA PRO A 140 5.41 -3.13 -36.05
C PRO A 140 4.34 -2.20 -35.48
N ILE A 141 4.77 -1.24 -34.65
CA ILE A 141 3.85 -0.31 -33.98
C ILE A 141 3.09 0.59 -34.98
N ALA A 142 3.72 0.92 -36.10
CA ALA A 142 3.11 1.79 -37.11
C ALA A 142 1.84 1.16 -37.70
N ASP A 143 1.84 -0.17 -37.86
CA ASP A 143 0.71 -0.94 -38.37
C ASP A 143 -0.38 -1.07 -37.31
N PHE A 144 0.02 -1.38 -36.07
CA PHE A 144 -0.91 -1.47 -34.93
C PHE A 144 -1.66 -0.15 -34.70
N LEU A 145 -0.96 0.98 -34.61
CA LEU A 145 -1.60 2.28 -34.36
C LEU A 145 -2.48 2.72 -35.54
N ARG A 146 -2.10 2.39 -36.77
CA ARG A 146 -2.94 2.63 -37.95
C ARG A 146 -4.23 1.80 -37.88
N ALA A 147 -4.12 0.50 -37.63
CA ALA A 147 -5.28 -0.39 -37.49
C ALA A 147 -6.19 0.03 -36.32
N ALA A 148 -5.60 0.42 -35.18
CA ALA A 148 -6.35 0.93 -34.04
C ALA A 148 -7.13 2.21 -34.38
N HIS A 149 -6.53 3.13 -35.14
CA HIS A 149 -7.20 4.34 -35.59
C HIS A 149 -8.28 4.06 -36.65
N GLU A 150 -8.06 3.13 -37.57
CA GLU A 150 -9.06 2.70 -38.55
C GLU A 150 -10.28 2.05 -37.87
N TYR A 151 -10.06 1.26 -36.82
CA TYR A 151 -11.13 0.56 -36.11
C TYR A 151 -11.88 1.45 -35.11
N PHE A 152 -11.16 2.20 -34.26
CA PHE A 152 -11.76 3.00 -33.18
C PHE A 152 -11.95 4.49 -33.55
N GLY A 153 -11.42 4.95 -34.69
CA GLY A 153 -11.42 6.36 -35.05
C GLY A 153 -10.72 7.22 -33.98
N PRO A 154 -11.29 8.39 -33.62
CA PRO A 154 -10.76 9.24 -32.55
C PRO A 154 -10.68 8.55 -31.17
N ALA A 155 -11.49 7.51 -30.92
CA ALA A 155 -11.42 6.79 -29.65
C ALA A 155 -10.13 5.98 -29.49
N ALA A 156 -9.35 5.78 -30.57
CA ALA A 156 -8.06 5.09 -30.52
C ALA A 156 -7.07 5.73 -29.54
N TYR A 157 -7.07 7.06 -29.41
CA TYR A 157 -6.18 7.77 -28.47
C TYR A 157 -6.48 7.43 -27.00
N TRP A 158 -7.73 7.08 -26.68
CA TRP A 158 -8.13 6.69 -25.33
C TRP A 158 -7.92 5.19 -25.08
N ASN A 159 -8.16 4.36 -26.09
CA ASN A 159 -7.98 2.90 -25.99
C ASN A 159 -6.50 2.48 -26.04
N VAL A 160 -5.65 3.27 -26.71
CA VAL A 160 -4.21 3.05 -26.82
C VAL A 160 -3.48 4.33 -26.42
N PRO A 161 -3.42 4.69 -25.14
CA PRO A 161 -2.75 5.90 -24.68
C PRO A 161 -1.23 5.74 -24.78
N THR A 162 -0.63 6.30 -25.84
CA THR A 162 0.83 6.24 -26.07
C THR A 162 1.39 7.55 -26.63
N VAL A 163 2.64 7.88 -26.30
CA VAL A 163 3.32 9.03 -26.91
C VAL A 163 3.74 8.74 -28.35
N LEU A 164 3.72 7.45 -28.76
CA LEU A 164 4.11 6.98 -30.08
C LEU A 164 3.10 7.36 -31.19
N TRP A 165 1.95 7.93 -30.83
CA TRP A 165 1.07 8.61 -31.78
C TRP A 165 1.74 9.82 -32.45
N LEU A 166 2.62 10.51 -31.73
CA LEU A 166 3.34 11.70 -32.22
C LEU A 166 4.36 11.33 -33.28
N ASN A 167 5.08 10.23 -33.07
CA ASN A 167 6.11 9.74 -33.97
C ASN A 167 6.29 8.23 -33.76
N ARG A 168 6.29 7.47 -34.86
CA ARG A 168 6.31 6.00 -34.87
C ARG A 168 7.66 5.43 -35.32
N SER A 169 8.65 6.29 -35.53
CA SER A 169 9.98 5.88 -35.99
C SER A 169 10.74 5.09 -34.93
N ASP A 170 11.62 4.20 -35.37
CA ASP A 170 12.48 3.39 -34.48
C ASP A 170 13.35 4.27 -33.58
N ALA A 171 13.78 5.44 -34.07
CA ALA A 171 14.51 6.42 -33.27
C ALA A 171 13.67 6.96 -32.11
N PHE A 172 12.38 7.21 -32.34
CA PHE A 172 11.48 7.70 -31.30
C PHE A 172 11.11 6.61 -30.28
N ILE A 173 10.87 5.36 -30.74
CA ILE A 173 10.73 4.20 -29.85
C ILE A 173 11.96 4.05 -28.95
N LYS A 174 13.15 4.19 -29.53
CA LYS A 174 14.41 4.13 -28.79
C LYS A 174 14.55 5.27 -27.79
N ALA A 175 14.18 6.49 -28.18
CA ALA A 175 14.19 7.64 -27.29
C ALA A 175 13.23 7.47 -26.10
N ASP A 176 12.05 6.89 -26.31
CA ASP A 176 11.02 6.65 -25.28
C ASP A 176 11.58 5.81 -24.12
N TRP A 177 12.10 4.61 -24.42
CA TRP A 177 12.62 3.73 -23.36
C TRP A 177 13.94 4.24 -22.76
N ILE A 178 14.81 4.92 -23.52
CA ILE A 178 16.03 5.56 -22.97
C ILE A 178 15.66 6.67 -22.00
N ALA A 179 14.68 7.52 -22.36
CA ALA A 179 14.16 8.54 -21.47
C ALA A 179 13.60 7.89 -20.20
N GLY A 180 12.83 6.80 -20.34
CA GLY A 180 12.37 5.98 -19.22
C GLY A 180 13.50 5.52 -18.29
N VAL A 181 14.58 4.96 -18.82
CA VAL A 181 15.78 4.57 -18.05
C VAL A 181 16.38 5.76 -17.29
N CYS A 182 16.57 6.89 -17.97
CA CYS A 182 17.13 8.10 -17.36
C CYS A 182 16.26 8.62 -16.21
N LEU A 183 14.94 8.76 -16.41
CA LEU A 183 14.03 9.23 -15.36
C LEU A 183 13.99 8.26 -14.18
N SER A 184 14.03 6.94 -14.45
CA SER A 184 14.07 5.90 -13.43
C SER A 184 15.34 5.98 -12.57
N ALA A 185 16.49 6.24 -13.21
CA ALA A 185 17.76 6.47 -12.52
C ALA A 185 17.70 7.72 -11.63
N LEU A 186 17.10 8.82 -12.08
CA LEU A 186 16.92 10.03 -11.26
C LEU A 186 16.09 9.74 -9.99
N VAL A 187 15.01 8.97 -10.12
CA VAL A 187 14.18 8.54 -8.98
C VAL A 187 14.99 7.64 -8.03
N LEU A 188 15.75 6.69 -8.57
CA LEU A 188 16.66 5.82 -7.81
C LEU A 188 17.69 6.62 -6.99
N PHE A 189 18.28 7.67 -7.58
CA PHE A 189 19.24 8.52 -6.87
C PHE A 189 18.58 9.52 -5.90
N GLY A 190 17.25 9.60 -5.89
CA GLY A 190 16.47 10.28 -4.85
C GLY A 190 15.78 11.56 -5.28
N LEU A 191 15.74 11.90 -6.57
CA LEU A 191 14.89 12.98 -7.06
C LEU A 191 13.43 12.52 -6.99
N ASN A 192 12.61 13.23 -6.21
CA ASN A 192 11.24 12.80 -5.88
C ASN A 192 10.14 13.75 -6.39
N TRP A 193 10.44 14.52 -7.43
CA TRP A 193 9.47 15.45 -8.02
C TRP A 193 8.24 14.72 -8.54
N ARG A 194 7.05 15.30 -8.33
CA ARG A 194 5.79 14.70 -8.83
C ARG A 194 5.79 14.61 -10.36
N ALA A 195 6.25 15.65 -11.04
CA ALA A 195 6.37 15.68 -12.50
C ALA A 195 7.29 14.58 -13.05
N LEU A 196 8.40 14.29 -12.35
CA LEU A 196 9.33 13.22 -12.71
C LEU A 196 8.64 11.84 -12.66
N ARG A 197 7.91 11.55 -11.57
CA ARG A 197 7.14 10.31 -11.42
C ARG A 197 6.02 10.19 -12.45
N LEU A 198 5.33 11.30 -12.74
CA LEU A 198 4.30 11.35 -13.77
C LEU A 198 4.88 11.08 -15.16
N ALA A 199 5.99 11.73 -15.53
CA ALA A 199 6.65 11.50 -16.82
C ALA A 199 7.09 10.04 -16.95
N MET A 200 7.76 9.48 -15.94
CA MET A 200 8.16 8.07 -15.91
C MET A 200 6.96 7.12 -16.07
N PHE A 201 5.84 7.40 -15.38
CA PHE A 201 4.60 6.64 -15.53
C PHE A 201 4.04 6.72 -16.95
N LEU A 202 3.98 7.92 -17.56
CA LEU A 202 3.44 8.11 -18.90
C LEU A 202 4.27 7.43 -19.98
N LEU A 203 5.61 7.45 -19.88
CA LEU A 203 6.49 6.72 -20.81
C LEU A 203 6.30 5.21 -20.66
N TYR A 204 6.08 4.70 -19.44
CA TYR A 204 5.83 3.28 -19.26
C TYR A 204 4.44 2.88 -19.78
N LEU A 205 3.42 3.69 -19.52
CA LEU A 205 2.08 3.52 -20.08
C LEU A 205 2.13 3.49 -21.61
N SER A 206 2.92 4.40 -22.20
CA SER A 206 3.16 4.44 -23.64
C SER A 206 3.66 3.10 -24.19
N LEU A 207 4.68 2.51 -23.56
CA LEU A 207 5.21 1.22 -23.97
C LEU A 207 4.23 0.07 -23.70
N VAL A 208 3.52 0.07 -22.56
CA VAL A 208 2.56 -0.99 -22.24
C VAL A 208 1.39 -0.99 -23.23
N SER A 209 0.83 0.18 -23.52
CA SER A 209 -0.28 0.31 -24.46
C SER A 209 0.13 -0.01 -25.91
N ALA A 210 1.36 0.32 -26.30
CA ALA A 210 1.85 0.06 -27.65
C ALA A 210 2.51 -1.33 -27.84
N GLY A 211 2.95 -1.95 -26.75
CA GLY A 211 3.71 -3.19 -26.75
C GLY A 211 2.89 -4.44 -27.08
N GLN A 212 1.58 -4.31 -27.25
CA GLN A 212 0.66 -5.38 -27.66
C GLN A 212 0.84 -6.62 -26.74
N VAL A 213 0.89 -7.82 -27.33
CA VAL A 213 1.05 -9.09 -26.60
C VAL A 213 2.34 -9.16 -25.77
N PHE A 214 3.37 -8.38 -26.11
CA PHE A 214 4.65 -8.40 -25.39
C PHE A 214 4.59 -7.71 -24.03
N MET A 215 3.62 -6.81 -23.81
CA MET A 215 3.45 -6.05 -22.56
C MET A 215 2.10 -6.34 -21.87
N GLY A 216 1.37 -7.37 -22.32
CA GLY A 216 0.06 -7.76 -21.79
C GLY A 216 0.11 -8.55 -20.48
N TYR A 217 1.22 -8.50 -19.74
CA TYR A 217 1.45 -9.33 -18.56
C TYR A 217 1.04 -8.61 -17.27
N GLN A 218 0.71 -9.41 -16.26
CA GLN A 218 0.20 -8.93 -14.97
C GLN A 218 1.21 -8.05 -14.20
N TRP A 219 2.51 -8.26 -14.43
CA TRP A 219 3.55 -7.43 -13.81
C TRP A 219 3.60 -6.01 -14.37
N ASP A 220 3.29 -5.84 -15.65
CA ASP A 220 3.22 -4.53 -16.29
C ASP A 220 2.02 -3.72 -15.78
N ALA A 221 0.86 -4.38 -15.66
CA ALA A 221 -0.33 -3.80 -15.05
C ALA A 221 -0.08 -3.38 -13.59
N LEU A 222 0.54 -4.25 -12.78
CA LEU A 222 0.87 -3.93 -11.39
C LEU A 222 1.85 -2.75 -11.30
N LEU A 223 2.85 -2.67 -12.18
CA LEU A 223 3.81 -1.57 -12.20
C LEU A 223 3.15 -0.25 -12.60
N LEU A 224 2.19 -0.26 -13.54
CA LEU A 224 1.38 0.91 -13.87
C LEU A 224 0.55 1.37 -12.67
N GLU A 225 -0.15 0.47 -11.98
CA GLU A 225 -0.94 0.83 -10.80
C GLU A 225 -0.07 1.39 -9.67
N ALA A 226 1.06 0.74 -9.38
CA ALA A 226 2.02 1.20 -8.37
C ALA A 226 2.65 2.55 -8.78
N GLY A 227 3.00 2.71 -10.05
CA GLY A 227 3.54 3.93 -10.64
C GLY A 227 2.57 5.10 -10.54
N PHE A 228 1.31 4.88 -10.90
CA PHE A 228 0.25 5.87 -10.80
C PHE A 228 0.05 6.34 -9.36
N LEU A 229 -0.11 5.40 -8.41
CA LEU A 229 -0.21 5.74 -6.99
C LEU A 229 1.05 6.46 -6.49
N SER A 230 2.22 6.12 -7.05
CA SER A 230 3.48 6.75 -6.67
C SER A 230 3.48 8.25 -6.96
N ILE A 231 2.76 8.75 -7.97
CA ILE A 231 2.68 10.20 -8.30
C ILE A 231 2.21 11.02 -7.09
N PHE A 232 1.26 10.46 -6.33
CA PHE A 232 0.65 11.11 -5.16
C PHE A 232 1.35 10.73 -3.84
N LEU A 233 2.33 9.82 -3.87
CA LEU A 233 3.00 9.35 -2.66
C LEU A 233 3.71 10.48 -1.92
N GLY A 234 3.51 10.53 -0.59
CA GLY A 234 3.99 11.61 0.29
C GLY A 234 2.99 12.74 0.50
N SER A 235 1.86 12.75 -0.22
CA SER A 235 0.86 13.83 -0.12
C SER A 235 -0.22 13.57 0.92
N SER A 236 -0.48 12.29 1.24
CA SER A 236 -1.47 11.90 2.24
C SER A 236 -1.20 10.48 2.75
N PRO A 237 -1.46 10.18 4.05
CA PRO A 237 -1.46 8.82 4.57
C PRO A 237 -2.49 7.90 3.87
N VAL A 238 -3.50 8.48 3.21
CA VAL A 238 -4.45 7.73 2.38
C VAL A 238 -3.74 6.97 1.26
N ILE A 239 -2.71 7.56 0.64
CA ILE A 239 -1.99 6.91 -0.48
C ILE A 239 -1.25 5.64 0.01
N VAL A 240 -0.69 5.66 1.23
CA VAL A 240 -0.08 4.47 1.83
C VAL A 240 -1.13 3.36 2.06
N ARG A 241 -2.35 3.74 2.46
CA ARG A 241 -3.47 2.78 2.57
C ARG A 241 -3.90 2.23 1.21
N LEU A 242 -3.87 3.03 0.15
CA LEU A 242 -4.11 2.55 -1.21
C LEU A 242 -3.03 1.56 -1.66
N PHE A 243 -1.76 1.76 -1.31
CA PHE A 243 -0.71 0.76 -1.58
C PHE A 243 -0.94 -0.56 -0.82
N ARG A 244 -1.42 -0.49 0.43
CA ARG A 244 -1.81 -1.70 1.19
C ARG A 244 -3.00 -2.40 0.55
N TRP A 245 -3.99 -1.64 0.10
CA TRP A 245 -5.12 -2.18 -0.65
C TRP A 245 -4.66 -2.82 -1.96
N LEU A 246 -3.78 -2.17 -2.72
CA LEU A 246 -3.19 -2.70 -3.94
C LEU A 246 -2.53 -4.06 -3.68
N LEU A 247 -1.66 -4.15 -2.66
CA LEU A 247 -1.02 -5.41 -2.28
C LEU A 247 -2.05 -6.48 -1.88
N CYS A 248 -3.01 -6.12 -1.02
CA CYS A 248 -4.06 -7.02 -0.55
C CYS A 248 -4.86 -7.59 -1.73
N ARG A 249 -5.40 -6.71 -2.59
CA ARG A 249 -6.18 -7.07 -3.78
C ARG A 249 -5.36 -7.96 -4.70
N PHE A 250 -4.14 -7.55 -5.00
CA PHE A 250 -3.27 -8.26 -5.93
C PHE A 250 -2.94 -9.68 -5.45
N ILE A 251 -2.50 -9.86 -4.20
CA ILE A 251 -2.18 -11.18 -3.65
C ILE A 251 -3.44 -12.06 -3.60
N PHE A 252 -4.56 -11.48 -3.17
CA PHE A 252 -5.84 -12.19 -3.11
C PHE A 252 -6.31 -12.67 -4.49
N LEU A 253 -6.32 -11.78 -5.48
CA LEU A 253 -6.74 -12.11 -6.84
C LEU A 253 -5.81 -13.13 -7.50
N SER A 254 -4.51 -13.12 -7.17
CA SER A 254 -3.58 -14.13 -7.66
C SER A 254 -3.97 -15.54 -7.22
N GLY A 255 -4.46 -15.72 -5.99
CA GLY A 255 -4.97 -17.01 -5.51
C GLY A 255 -6.38 -17.31 -6.01
N ALA A 256 -7.26 -16.30 -6.01
CA ALA A 256 -8.66 -16.47 -6.38
C ALA A 256 -8.81 -16.91 -7.84
N VAL A 257 -8.02 -16.33 -8.77
CA VAL A 257 -8.07 -16.70 -10.19
C VAL A 257 -7.66 -18.16 -10.43
N LYS A 258 -6.74 -18.71 -9.63
CA LYS A 258 -6.35 -20.12 -9.70
C LYS A 258 -7.55 -21.03 -9.42
N LEU A 259 -8.35 -20.71 -8.40
CA LEU A 259 -9.54 -21.49 -8.06
C LEU A 259 -10.72 -21.23 -9.02
N ALA A 260 -10.84 -19.99 -9.51
CA ALA A 260 -11.89 -19.56 -10.44
C ALA A 260 -11.66 -20.06 -11.88
N SER A 261 -10.41 -20.35 -12.26
CA SER A 261 -10.05 -20.88 -13.59
C SER A 261 -10.76 -22.18 -13.96
N GLY A 262 -11.24 -22.94 -12.96
CA GLY A 262 -11.85 -24.26 -13.15
C GLY A 262 -10.84 -25.37 -13.41
N ASP A 263 -9.54 -25.09 -13.48
CA ASP A 263 -8.51 -26.10 -13.70
C ASP A 263 -8.42 -27.07 -12.50
N PRO A 264 -8.66 -28.38 -12.72
CA PRO A 264 -8.59 -29.40 -11.68
C PRO A 264 -7.22 -29.47 -10.98
N ALA A 265 -6.14 -29.08 -11.66
CA ALA A 265 -4.78 -29.17 -11.10
C ALA A 265 -4.60 -28.33 -9.83
N TRP A 266 -5.26 -27.16 -9.76
CA TRP A 266 -5.25 -26.32 -8.57
C TRP A 266 -6.03 -26.96 -7.41
N ARG A 267 -7.19 -27.56 -7.70
CA ARG A 267 -8.07 -28.17 -6.68
C ARG A 267 -7.52 -29.49 -6.14
N HIS A 268 -6.85 -30.27 -6.98
CA HIS A 268 -6.27 -31.57 -6.62
C HIS A 268 -4.81 -31.49 -6.17
N PHE A 269 -4.28 -30.29 -6.00
CA PHE A 269 -2.92 -30.04 -5.54
C PHE A 269 -1.82 -30.62 -6.45
N THR A 270 -2.03 -30.60 -7.76
CA THR A 270 -1.12 -31.14 -8.78
C THR A 270 -0.57 -30.07 -9.73
N ALA A 271 -0.90 -28.79 -9.51
CA ALA A 271 -0.42 -27.68 -10.34
C ALA A 271 1.09 -27.41 -10.21
N LEU A 272 1.66 -27.52 -9.00
CA LEU A 272 3.09 -27.22 -8.80
C LEU A 272 4.06 -28.20 -9.48
N PRO A 273 3.81 -29.52 -9.51
CA PRO A 273 4.61 -30.44 -10.33
C PRO A 273 4.70 -30.00 -11.79
N VAL A 274 3.57 -29.62 -12.41
CA VAL A 274 3.52 -29.11 -13.79
C VAL A 274 4.29 -27.80 -13.90
N HIS A 275 4.08 -26.87 -12.96
CA HIS A 275 4.83 -25.62 -12.93
C HIS A 275 6.34 -25.85 -12.89
N TYR A 276 6.80 -26.84 -12.11
CA TYR A 276 8.21 -27.15 -11.88
C TYR A 276 8.89 -27.92 -13.01
N GLU A 277 8.17 -28.39 -14.04
CA GLU A 277 8.77 -29.14 -15.16
C GLU A 277 9.90 -28.35 -15.86
N THR A 278 9.79 -27.01 -15.85
CA THR A 278 10.81 -26.13 -16.44
C THR A 278 11.94 -25.77 -15.46
N GLN A 279 11.88 -26.21 -14.20
CA GLN A 279 12.79 -25.83 -13.11
C GLN A 279 13.41 -27.08 -12.47
N ARG A 280 14.41 -27.58 -13.21
CA ARG A 280 15.09 -28.87 -13.06
C ARG A 280 15.40 -29.29 -11.62
N TYR A 281 15.80 -28.38 -10.74
CA TYR A 281 16.21 -28.73 -9.37
C TYR A 281 15.03 -29.00 -8.44
N VAL A 282 13.97 -28.20 -8.55
CA VAL A 282 12.82 -28.29 -7.65
C VAL A 282 11.89 -29.41 -8.07
N PHE A 283 11.80 -29.69 -9.38
CA PHE A 283 11.00 -30.78 -9.93
C PHE A 283 11.32 -32.15 -9.34
N GLN A 284 12.56 -32.37 -8.91
CA GLN A 284 13.02 -33.66 -8.38
C GLN A 284 12.57 -33.91 -6.93
N PHE A 285 11.92 -32.93 -6.29
CA PHE A 285 11.51 -33.06 -4.91
C PHE A 285 10.30 -34.00 -4.80
N PRO A 286 10.13 -34.69 -3.66
CA PRO A 286 9.05 -35.65 -3.50
C PRO A 286 7.67 -34.97 -3.56
N GLY A 287 6.64 -35.68 -4.03
CA GLY A 287 5.30 -35.11 -4.23
C GLY A 287 4.67 -34.44 -3.00
N TRP A 288 5.01 -34.87 -1.78
CA TRP A 288 4.54 -34.21 -0.56
C TRP A 288 5.07 -32.77 -0.44
N PHE A 289 6.30 -32.50 -0.91
CA PHE A 289 6.90 -31.17 -0.89
C PHE A 289 6.11 -30.21 -1.78
N HIS A 290 5.72 -30.67 -2.97
CA HIS A 290 4.90 -29.87 -3.89
C HIS A 290 3.52 -29.59 -3.30
N ARG A 291 2.89 -30.56 -2.63
CA ARG A 291 1.58 -30.35 -1.97
C ARG A 291 1.68 -29.35 -0.82
N ILE A 292 2.71 -29.44 0.02
CA ILE A 292 2.95 -28.47 1.11
C ILE A 292 3.22 -27.07 0.52
N SER A 293 4.05 -26.99 -0.52
CA SER A 293 4.38 -25.72 -1.18
C SER A 293 3.14 -25.06 -1.75
N LEU A 294 2.24 -25.83 -2.36
CA LEU A 294 0.97 -25.32 -2.88
C LEU A 294 0.00 -24.92 -1.77
N GLY A 295 -0.04 -25.68 -0.67
CA GLY A 295 -0.81 -25.30 0.51
C GLY A 295 -0.33 -23.99 1.13
N PHE A 296 0.98 -23.79 1.21
CA PHE A 296 1.57 -22.53 1.65
C PHE A 296 1.24 -21.39 0.69
N LEU A 297 1.35 -21.61 -0.62
CA LEU A 297 0.95 -20.65 -1.65
C LEU A 297 -0.50 -20.22 -1.45
N PHE A 298 -1.46 -21.17 -1.32
CA PHE A 298 -2.86 -20.82 -1.08
C PHE A 298 -3.10 -20.11 0.26
N PHE A 299 -2.40 -20.49 1.32
CA PHE A 299 -2.48 -19.78 2.58
C PHE A 299 -2.06 -18.31 2.43
N VAL A 300 -0.92 -18.06 1.77
CA VAL A 300 -0.40 -16.70 1.55
C VAL A 300 -1.27 -15.93 0.55
N GLU A 301 -1.80 -16.57 -0.47
CA GLU A 301 -2.60 -15.89 -1.48
C GLU A 301 -4.06 -15.68 -1.06
N LEU A 302 -4.67 -16.54 -0.25
CA LEU A 302 -6.11 -16.46 0.08
C LEU A 302 -6.41 -16.02 1.50
N ALA A 303 -5.53 -16.28 2.48
CA ALA A 303 -5.79 -15.94 3.89
C ALA A 303 -4.97 -14.74 4.37
N VAL A 304 -3.68 -14.71 4.04
CA VAL A 304 -2.76 -13.63 4.47
C VAL A 304 -3.16 -12.22 3.97
N PRO A 305 -3.80 -12.00 2.81
CA PRO A 305 -4.14 -10.65 2.36
C PRO A 305 -4.99 -9.87 3.35
N PHE A 306 -5.93 -10.53 4.04
CA PHE A 306 -6.77 -9.89 5.04
C PHE A 306 -5.97 -9.38 6.26
N LEU A 307 -4.80 -9.98 6.53
CA LEU A 307 -3.88 -9.53 7.58
C LEU A 307 -3.11 -8.27 7.20
N VAL A 308 -3.04 -7.90 5.92
CA VAL A 308 -2.42 -6.64 5.45
C VAL A 308 -3.16 -5.42 6.01
N LEU A 309 -4.48 -5.54 6.19
CA LEU A 309 -5.35 -4.49 6.73
C LEU A 309 -5.50 -4.58 8.26
N ALA A 310 -4.89 -5.60 8.88
CA ALA A 310 -5.00 -5.88 10.30
C ALA A 310 -4.01 -5.03 11.15
N PRO A 311 -4.08 -5.13 12.49
CA PRO A 311 -3.15 -4.45 13.40
C PRO A 311 -1.68 -4.74 13.14
N ARG A 312 -0.81 -3.83 13.62
CA ARG A 312 0.63 -3.77 13.35
C ARG A 312 1.34 -5.13 13.36
N ARG A 313 1.17 -5.98 14.37
CA ARG A 313 1.90 -7.26 14.45
C ARG A 313 1.41 -8.27 13.41
N LEU A 314 0.10 -8.34 13.17
CA LEU A 314 -0.47 -9.21 12.14
C LEU A 314 -0.06 -8.73 10.75
N ARG A 315 0.01 -7.42 10.54
CA ARG A 315 0.51 -6.81 9.31
C ARG A 315 1.98 -7.15 9.05
N HIS A 316 2.83 -7.14 10.07
CA HIS A 316 4.23 -7.57 9.94
C HIS A 316 4.36 -9.06 9.62
N PHE A 317 3.51 -9.89 10.24
CA PHE A 317 3.43 -11.31 9.91
C PHE A 317 3.02 -11.51 8.45
N ALA A 318 2.01 -10.77 7.97
CA ALA A 318 1.59 -10.79 6.58
C ALA A 318 2.74 -10.42 5.62
N ALA A 319 3.47 -9.35 5.91
CA ALA A 319 4.65 -8.95 5.15
C ALA A 319 5.70 -10.07 5.10
N ALA A 320 5.99 -10.72 6.23
CA ALA A 320 6.96 -11.81 6.28
C ALA A 320 6.51 -13.00 5.42
N CYS A 321 5.25 -13.44 5.53
CA CYS A 321 4.71 -14.53 4.71
C CYS A 321 4.76 -14.20 3.21
N ILE A 322 4.35 -13.00 2.81
CA ILE A 322 4.38 -12.58 1.41
C ILE A 322 5.83 -12.52 0.91
N ILE A 323 6.74 -11.88 1.65
CA ILE A 323 8.15 -11.79 1.27
C ILE A 323 8.78 -13.18 1.11
N VAL A 324 8.52 -14.09 2.05
CA VAL A 324 9.00 -15.48 1.96
C VAL A 324 8.47 -16.16 0.70
N LEU A 325 7.17 -16.06 0.42
CA LEU A 325 6.60 -16.60 -0.81
C LEU A 325 7.28 -16.02 -2.05
N GLN A 326 7.44 -14.69 -2.12
CA GLN A 326 8.07 -14.04 -3.27
C GLN A 326 9.54 -14.44 -3.47
N ILE A 327 10.30 -14.61 -2.38
CA ILE A 327 11.67 -15.12 -2.45
C ILE A 327 11.69 -16.55 -2.97
N LEU A 328 10.80 -17.42 -2.46
CA LEU A 328 10.71 -18.80 -2.93
C LEU A 328 10.38 -18.84 -4.42
N ILE A 329 9.37 -18.09 -4.87
CA ILE A 329 9.01 -18.00 -6.29
C ILE A 329 10.20 -17.56 -7.13
N PHE A 330 10.93 -16.52 -6.70
CA PHE A 330 12.11 -16.00 -7.39
C PHE A 330 13.28 -16.99 -7.45
N LEU A 331 13.49 -17.77 -6.40
CA LEU A 331 14.52 -18.82 -6.37
C LEU A 331 14.16 -20.01 -7.25
N THR A 332 12.87 -20.29 -7.38
CA THR A 332 12.38 -21.45 -8.15
C THR A 332 11.98 -21.11 -9.57
N GLY A 333 12.01 -19.85 -10.01
CA GLY A 333 11.58 -19.44 -11.35
C GLY A 333 11.77 -17.95 -11.61
N ASN A 334 11.71 -17.54 -12.88
CA ASN A 334 11.87 -16.14 -13.27
C ASN A 334 10.51 -15.51 -13.61
N PHE A 335 10.11 -14.48 -12.86
CA PHE A 335 8.90 -13.68 -13.10
C PHE A 335 9.25 -12.21 -13.35
N ALA A 336 10.36 -11.96 -14.07
CA ALA A 336 10.88 -10.63 -14.34
C ALA A 336 11.05 -9.80 -13.04
N PHE A 337 10.49 -8.59 -12.98
CA PHE A 337 10.54 -7.72 -11.81
C PHE A 337 9.33 -7.90 -10.87
N PHE A 338 8.43 -8.84 -11.14
CA PHE A 338 7.19 -9.04 -10.40
C PHE A 338 7.42 -9.29 -8.91
N ASN A 339 8.28 -10.25 -8.57
CA ASN A 339 8.57 -10.60 -7.17
C ASN A 339 9.19 -9.41 -6.44
N LEU A 340 10.09 -8.67 -7.11
CA LEU A 340 10.73 -7.48 -6.55
C LEU A 340 9.70 -6.39 -6.26
N LEU A 341 8.75 -6.16 -7.16
CA LEU A 341 7.67 -5.19 -6.97
C LEU A 341 6.73 -5.60 -5.83
N THR A 342 6.33 -6.86 -5.75
CA THR A 342 5.51 -7.35 -4.64
C THR A 342 6.21 -7.22 -3.29
N ILE A 343 7.51 -7.52 -3.22
CA ILE A 343 8.34 -7.29 -2.02
C ILE A 343 8.41 -5.79 -1.71
N ALA A 344 8.57 -4.93 -2.72
CA ALA A 344 8.61 -3.48 -2.54
C ALA A 344 7.29 -2.95 -1.93
N LEU A 345 6.14 -3.46 -2.38
CA LEU A 345 4.83 -3.10 -1.81
C LEU A 345 4.72 -3.48 -0.32
N CYS A 346 5.40 -4.55 0.12
CA CYS A 346 5.46 -4.93 1.53
C CYS A 346 6.15 -3.89 2.43
N ILE A 347 6.93 -2.95 1.88
CA ILE A 347 7.55 -1.86 2.64
C ILE A 347 6.48 -1.03 3.38
N PHE A 348 5.29 -0.84 2.78
CA PHE A 348 4.19 -0.09 3.40
C PHE A 348 3.50 -0.83 4.55
N LEU A 349 3.86 -2.08 4.82
CA LEU A 349 3.36 -2.84 5.96
C LEU A 349 4.17 -2.56 7.22
N TYR A 350 5.35 -1.93 7.08
CA TYR A 350 6.20 -1.48 8.16
C TYR A 350 6.11 0.05 8.33
N GLU A 351 5.97 0.48 9.58
CA GLU A 351 6.08 1.89 9.96
C GLU A 351 7.55 2.30 10.19
N ASP A 352 7.81 3.61 10.13
CA ASP A 352 9.16 4.18 10.26
C ASP A 352 9.88 3.67 11.53
N ALA A 353 9.18 3.55 12.67
CA ALA A 353 9.79 3.04 13.90
C ALA A 353 10.38 1.63 13.78
N ALA A 354 9.79 0.77 12.94
CA ALA A 354 10.30 -0.58 12.68
C ALA A 354 11.46 -0.57 11.67
N LEU A 355 11.36 0.26 10.63
CA LEU A 355 12.39 0.42 9.59
C LEU A 355 13.64 1.13 10.12
N MET A 356 13.47 2.22 10.87
CA MET A 356 14.55 3.05 11.38
C MET A 356 15.47 2.27 12.33
N ARG A 357 14.95 1.28 13.06
CA ARG A 357 15.77 0.39 13.90
C ARG A 357 16.79 -0.42 13.09
N LYS A 358 16.54 -0.64 11.80
CA LYS A 358 17.39 -1.41 10.90
C LYS A 358 18.23 -0.54 9.96
N LEU A 359 17.98 0.77 9.89
CA LEU A 359 18.68 1.66 8.95
C LEU A 359 20.00 2.21 9.55
N PRO A 360 21.05 2.39 8.73
CA PRO A 360 22.29 3.04 9.15
C PRO A 360 22.06 4.47 9.64
N LYS A 361 22.82 4.90 10.67
CA LYS A 361 22.73 6.27 11.24
C LYS A 361 22.83 7.39 10.19
N LYS A 362 23.64 7.21 9.14
CA LYS A 362 23.79 8.16 8.02
C LYS A 362 22.51 8.38 7.21
N ILE A 363 21.65 7.36 7.13
CA ILE A 363 20.36 7.45 6.43
C ILE A 363 19.33 8.10 7.35
N LEU A 364 19.36 7.74 8.65
CA LEU A 364 18.48 8.33 9.67
C LEU A 364 18.65 9.85 9.78
N THR A 365 19.88 10.37 9.68
CA THR A 365 20.13 11.82 9.69
C THR A 365 19.59 12.54 8.45
N ARG A 366 19.57 11.87 7.29
CA ARG A 366 18.94 12.41 6.06
C ARG A 366 17.42 12.35 6.09
N LEU A 367 16.86 11.41 6.86
CA LEU A 367 15.43 11.26 7.09
C LEU A 367 14.93 12.04 8.31
N ALA A 368 15.83 12.78 8.99
CA ALA A 368 15.55 13.42 10.26
C ALA A 368 14.29 14.29 10.16
N TYR A 369 13.42 14.12 11.15
CA TYR A 369 12.18 14.87 11.28
C TYR A 369 12.49 16.36 11.39
N PRO A 370 11.86 17.24 10.60
CA PRO A 370 11.59 18.58 11.07
C PRO A 370 10.84 18.43 12.40
N THR A 371 11.34 19.06 13.45
CA THR A 371 10.71 19.11 14.78
C THR A 371 9.34 19.81 14.77
N ALA A 372 9.01 20.50 13.67
CA ALA A 372 7.67 21.00 13.42
C ALA A 372 6.72 19.83 13.10
N GLY A 373 5.68 19.67 13.92
CA GLY A 373 4.55 18.80 13.58
C GLY A 373 4.02 19.14 12.18
N PRO A 374 3.42 18.18 11.44
CA PRO A 374 2.88 18.47 10.13
C PRO A 374 1.93 19.67 10.25
N GLU A 375 2.18 20.72 9.48
CA GLU A 375 1.21 21.80 9.36
C GLU A 375 -0.14 21.18 8.98
N PRO A 376 -1.25 21.61 9.60
CA PRO A 376 -2.55 21.07 9.28
C PRO A 376 -2.81 21.27 7.78
N GLU A 377 -2.87 20.16 7.03
CA GLU A 377 -3.24 20.17 5.61
C GLU A 377 -4.61 20.85 5.46
N PRO A 378 -4.78 21.77 4.50
CA PRO A 378 -6.07 22.39 4.23
C PRO A 378 -7.17 21.33 4.04
N GLY A 379 -8.32 21.50 4.69
CA GLY A 379 -9.38 20.48 4.72
C GLY A 379 -9.84 19.98 3.35
N TRP A 380 -9.79 20.84 2.31
CA TRP A 380 -10.11 20.47 0.93
C TRP A 380 -9.16 19.43 0.34
N ARG A 381 -7.87 19.44 0.69
CA ARG A 381 -6.89 18.45 0.22
C ARG A 381 -7.18 17.08 0.81
N THR A 382 -7.48 17.03 2.11
CA THR A 382 -7.88 15.79 2.78
C THR A 382 -9.17 15.23 2.17
N ALA A 383 -10.15 16.08 1.88
CA ALA A 383 -11.38 15.68 1.20
C ALA A 383 -11.10 15.13 -0.20
N PHE A 384 -10.28 15.81 -0.99
CA PHE A 384 -9.86 15.36 -2.33
C PHE A 384 -9.22 13.97 -2.30
N TYR A 385 -8.23 13.72 -1.43
CA TYR A 385 -7.58 12.41 -1.37
C TYR A 385 -8.51 11.30 -0.86
N LYS A 386 -9.48 11.62 0.00
CA LYS A 386 -10.52 10.67 0.43
C LYS A 386 -11.45 10.31 -0.74
N LEU A 387 -11.91 11.29 -1.51
CA LEU A 387 -12.73 11.07 -2.70
C LEU A 387 -11.98 10.30 -3.77
N PHE A 388 -10.72 10.65 -4.02
CA PHE A 388 -9.83 9.92 -4.92
C PHE A 388 -9.67 8.47 -4.49
N ALA A 389 -9.43 8.21 -3.20
CA ALA A 389 -9.34 6.84 -2.71
C ALA A 389 -10.65 6.07 -2.84
N ALA A 390 -11.79 6.69 -2.55
CA ALA A 390 -13.10 6.08 -2.75
C ALA A 390 -13.33 5.71 -4.23
N PHE A 391 -12.95 6.59 -5.15
CA PHE A 391 -13.00 6.34 -6.60
C PHE A 391 -12.10 5.18 -7.03
N VAL A 392 -10.85 5.16 -6.56
CA VAL A 392 -9.91 4.05 -6.82
C VAL A 392 -10.46 2.72 -6.31
N LEU A 393 -11.00 2.70 -5.09
CA LEU A 393 -11.62 1.50 -4.50
C LEU A 393 -12.83 1.03 -5.31
N LEU A 394 -13.68 1.97 -5.74
CA LEU A 394 -14.84 1.69 -6.58
C LEU A 394 -14.40 1.00 -7.88
N ILE A 395 -13.53 1.65 -8.67
CA ILE A 395 -13.07 1.09 -9.95
C ILE A 395 -12.37 -0.27 -9.75
N SER A 396 -11.51 -0.36 -8.75
CA SER A 396 -10.77 -1.60 -8.47
C SER A 396 -11.66 -2.77 -8.06
N ALA A 397 -12.89 -2.51 -7.60
CA ALA A 397 -13.89 -3.53 -7.28
C ALA A 397 -14.70 -3.98 -8.51
N PHE A 398 -14.85 -3.11 -9.52
CA PHE A 398 -15.61 -3.40 -10.75
C PHE A 398 -14.76 -3.91 -11.91
N VAL A 399 -13.44 -3.66 -11.90
CA VAL A 399 -12.51 -4.28 -12.83
C VAL A 399 -12.17 -5.68 -12.31
N THR A 400 -13.10 -6.61 -12.53
CA THR A 400 -12.80 -8.04 -12.47
C THR A 400 -11.91 -8.40 -13.64
N VAL A 401 -10.77 -9.04 -13.34
CA VAL A 401 -9.81 -9.64 -14.28
C VAL A 401 -10.53 -10.54 -15.28
#